data_AF-L0W7Q7-F1
#
_entry.id   AF-L0W7Q7-F1
#
_cell.length_a   1.000
_cell.length_b   1.000
_cell.length_c   1.000
_cell.angle_alpha   90.00
_cell.angle_beta   90.00
_cell.angle_gamma   90.00
#
_symmetry.space_group_name_H-M   'P 1'
#
loop_
_entity.id
_entity.type
_entity.pdbx_description
1 polymer ?
#
loop_
_entity_poly.entity_id
_entity_poly.type
_entity_poly.pdbx_seq_one_letter_code
_entity_poly.pdbx_strand_id
1 'polypeptide(L)' 'MTVDVEHTEELKWWILGFGAKVAVLAPASLRDEIEAELDAAVLRYR' A
#
# COMPACT_ATOMS: atom_id res chain seq x y z
N MET A 1 -10.20 -15.91 -0.09
CA MET A 1 -10.05 -15.79 1.38
C MET A 1 -9.79 -14.33 1.67
N THR A 2 -10.69 -13.68 2.38
CA THR A 2 -10.54 -12.30 2.87
C THR A 2 -10.02 -12.34 4.30
N VAL A 3 -9.13 -11.42 4.66
CA VAL A 3 -8.55 -11.29 5.99
C VAL A 3 -8.79 -9.87 6.45
N ASP A 4 -9.42 -9.71 7.61
CA ASP A 4 -9.59 -8.42 8.26
C ASP A 4 -8.36 -8.17 9.14
N VAL A 5 -7.67 -7.05 8.86
CA VAL A 5 -6.46 -6.63 9.57
C VAL A 5 -6.69 -5.19 10.03
N GLU A 6 -6.24 -4.87 11.24
CA GLU A 6 -6.29 -3.50 11.74
C GLU A 6 -5.46 -2.58 10.83
N HIS A 7 -5.99 -1.37 10.61
CA HIS A 7 -5.34 -0.39 9.78
C HIS A 7 -4.20 0.28 10.57
N THR A 8 -3.00 -0.27 10.44
CA THR A 8 -1.78 0.21 11.13
C THR A 8 -0.72 0.66 10.13
N GLU A 9 0.26 1.44 10.60
CA GLU A 9 1.42 1.80 9.78
C GLU A 9 2.22 0.55 9.36
N GLU A 10 2.31 -0.48 10.20
CA GLU A 10 2.99 -1.74 9.88
C GLU A 10 2.36 -2.44 8.68
N LEU A 11 1.03 -2.42 8.54
CA LEU A 11 0.33 -2.98 7.38
C LEU A 11 0.76 -2.29 6.09
N LYS A 12 0.89 -0.96 6.10
CA LYS A 12 1.33 -0.20 4.91
C LYS A 12 2.73 -0.62 4.51
N TRP A 13 3.63 -0.80 5.48
CA TRP A 13 5.00 -1.23 5.24
C TRP A 13 5.06 -2.63 4.63
N TRP A 14 4.20 -3.54 5.08
CA TRP A 14 4.08 -4.87 4.48
C TRP A 14 3.61 -4.78 3.02
N ILE A 15 2.55 -4.01 2.73
CA ILE A 15 2.02 -3.84 1.37
C ILE A 15 3.11 -3.28 0.44
N LEU A 16 3.79 -2.21 0.85
CA LEU A 16 4.88 -1.62 0.08
C LEU A 16 6.05 -2.59 -0.10
N GLY A 17 6.38 -3.37 0.94
CA GLY A 17 7.42 -4.40 0.88
C GLY A 17 7.11 -5.54 -0.08
N PHE A 18 5.83 -5.90 -0.27
CA PHE A 18 5.42 -6.85 -1.30
C PHE A 18 5.50 -6.27 -2.73
N GLY A 19 5.38 -4.95 -2.86
CA GLY A 19 5.42 -4.24 -4.14
C GLY A 19 4.34 -4.74 -5.11
N ALA A 20 4.69 -4.89 -6.38
CA ALA A 20 3.77 -5.28 -7.45
C ALA A 20 3.17 -6.70 -7.33
N LYS A 21 3.51 -7.47 -6.29
CA LYS A 21 2.94 -8.81 -6.05
C LYS A 21 1.57 -8.77 -5.39
N VAL A 22 1.16 -7.61 -4.88
CA VAL A 22 -0.13 -7.43 -4.20
C VAL A 22 -0.80 -6.14 -4.68
N ALA A 23 -2.13 -6.08 -4.52
CA ALA A 23 -2.90 -4.89 -4.82
C ALA A 23 -3.96 -4.66 -3.73
N VAL A 24 -4.15 -3.40 -3.33
CA VAL A 24 -5.17 -3.02 -2.35
C VAL A 24 -6.51 -2.86 -3.06
N LEU A 25 -7.46 -3.74 -2.78
CA LEU A 25 -8.80 -3.71 -3.38
C LEU A 25 -9.82 -2.92 -2.56
N ALA A 26 -9.62 -2.75 -1.25
CA ALA A 26 -10.44 -1.91 -0.37
C ALA A 26 -9.72 -1.77 1.00
N PRO A 27 -10.05 -0.76 1.81
CA PRO A 27 -10.87 0.42 1.46
C PRO A 27 -10.15 1.34 0.47
N ALA A 28 -10.92 2.21 -0.21
CA ALA A 28 -10.36 3.14 -1.20
C ALA A 28 -9.29 4.06 -0.58
N SER A 29 -9.50 4.54 0.64
CA SER A 29 -8.54 5.38 1.36
C SER A 29 -7.15 4.73 1.50
N LEU A 30 -7.10 3.43 1.83
CA LEU A 30 -5.83 2.71 1.93
C LEU A 30 -5.14 2.60 0.57
N ARG A 31 -5.91 2.36 -0.49
CA ARG A 31 -5.35 2.30 -1.84
C ARG A 31 -4.75 3.65 -2.23
N ASP A 32 -5.48 4.74 -2.00
CA ASP A 32 -5.05 6.10 -2.33
C ASP A 32 -3.76 6.46 -1.57
N GLU A 33 -3.64 6.05 -0.30
CA GLU A 33 -2.41 6.22 0.50
C GLU A 33 -1.21 5.47 -0.11
N ILE A 34 -1.40 4.21 -0.51
CA ILE A 34 -0.32 3.39 -1.10
C ILE A 34 0.08 3.92 -2.49
N GLU A 35 -0.87 4.35 -3.31
CA GLU A 35 -0.59 4.98 -4.61
C GLU A 35 0.23 6.26 -4.44
N ALA A 36 -0.15 7.13 -3.50
CA ALA A 36 0.59 8.36 -3.22
C ALA A 36 2.04 8.09 -2.80
N GLU A 37 2.27 7.08 -1.97
CA GLU A 37 3.63 6.73 -1.51
C GLU A 37 4.47 6.13 -2.64
N LEU A 38 3.88 5.31 -3.52
CA LEU A 38 4.55 4.78 -4.70
C LEU A 38 4.91 5.89 -5.71
N ASP A 39 4.01 6.83 -5.94
CA ASP A 39 4.27 8.00 -6.80
C ASP A 39 5.41 8.86 -6.23
N ALA A 40 5.41 9.10 -4.92
CA ALA A 40 6.50 9.80 -4.24
C ALA A 40 7.84 9.04 -4.39
N ALA A 41 7.83 7.71 -4.27
CA ALA A 41 9.02 6.89 -4.48
C ALA A 41 9.54 6.97 -5.92
N VAL A 42 8.64 6.94 -6.92
CA VAL A 42 9.01 7.13 -8.33
C VAL A 42 9.67 8.49 -8.53
N LEU A 43 9.10 9.56 -7.96
CA LEU A 43 9.70 10.90 -8.05
C LEU A 43 11.07 10.99 -7.37
N ARG A 44 11.27 10.24 -6.27
CA ARG A 44 12.49 10.28 -5.46
C ARG A 44 13.66 9.50 -6.07
N TYR A 45 13.40 8.38 -6.72
CA TYR A 45 14.42 7.42 -7.17
C TYR A 45 14.60 7.35 -8.69
N ARG A 46 13.94 8.23 -9.44
CA ARG A 46 14.13 8.40 -10.89
C ARG A 46 15.35 9.27 -11.21
#